data_AF-A0A932HUZ5-F1
#
_entry.id   AF-A0A932HUZ5-F1
#
_cell.length_a   1.000
_cell.length_b   1.000
_cell.length_c   1.000
_cell.angle_alpha   90.00
_cell.angle_beta   90.00
_cell.angle_gamma   90.00
#
_symmetry.space_group_name_H-M   'P 1'
#
loop_
_entity.id
_entity.type
_entity.pdbx_description
1 polymer ?
#
loop_
_entity_poly.entity_id
_entity_poly.type
_entity_poly.pdbx_seq_one_letter_code
_entity_poly.pdbx_strand_id
1 'polypeptide(L)'
;MEENKVRIIKLAPPPPELPTLGKVNPAAASFIGRTNYVIALEEKKYVFGIKRDDRRRHLYIVGKSGVGKSKLLELLVRQDIAFGHGLCFMDPHGDVIEEILKFVPEERMNDVVIIDPSDVNYPVSFNPLANVGPAFKHQL
;
A
#
# COMPACT_ATOMS: atom_id res chain seq x y z
N MET A 1 40.76 -13.51 -13.19
CA MET A 1 39.90 -14.00 -14.28
C MET A 1 39.11 -15.17 -13.70
N GLU A 2 37.93 -14.90 -13.15
CA GLU A 2 37.11 -15.94 -12.51
C GLU A 2 36.05 -16.36 -13.54
N GLU A 3 36.23 -17.56 -14.07
CA GLU A 3 35.49 -18.14 -15.19
C GLU A 3 34.01 -18.37 -14.85
N ASN A 4 33.15 -17.97 -15.79
CA ASN A 4 31.84 -18.53 -16.13
C ASN A 4 31.18 -19.47 -15.11
N LYS A 5 30.72 -18.93 -13.97
CA LYS A 5 29.62 -19.57 -13.25
C LYS A 5 28.35 -19.44 -14.11
N VAL A 6 27.93 -20.54 -14.71
CA VAL A 6 26.59 -20.70 -15.29
C VAL A 6 25.58 -20.29 -14.23
N ARG A 7 25.05 -19.06 -14.33
CA ARG A 7 23.93 -18.63 -13.50
C ARG A 7 22.71 -19.36 -14.05
N ILE A 8 22.32 -20.46 -13.42
CA ILE A 8 20.99 -21.04 -13.63
C ILE A 8 20.00 -19.96 -13.20
N ILE A 9 19.40 -19.28 -14.18
CA ILE A 9 18.42 -18.23 -13.93
C ILE A 9 17.16 -18.94 -13.44
N LYS A 10 17.01 -19.06 -12.11
CA LYS A 10 15.80 -19.60 -11.45
C LYS A 10 14.59 -18.68 -11.55
N LEU A 11 14.74 -17.51 -12.17
CA LEU A 11 13.70 -16.49 -12.26
C LEU A 11 12.98 -16.60 -13.60
N ALA A 12 11.65 -16.63 -13.55
CA ALA A 12 10.81 -16.62 -14.73
C ALA A 12 10.51 -15.17 -15.19
N PRO A 13 10.25 -14.95 -16.48
CA PRO A 13 9.76 -13.66 -16.95
C PRO A 13 8.45 -13.27 -16.25
N PRO A 14 8.19 -11.96 -16.06
CA PRO A 14 6.92 -11.52 -15.51
C PRO A 14 5.75 -11.90 -16.44
N PRO A 15 4.53 -12.10 -15.91
CA PRO A 15 3.35 -12.32 -16.73
C PRO A 15 3.17 -11.19 -17.77
N PRO A 16 2.79 -11.50 -19.03
CA PRO A 16 2.60 -10.49 -20.07
C PRO A 16 1.60 -9.39 -19.69
N GLU A 17 0.54 -9.76 -18.98
CA GLU A 17 -0.55 -8.90 -18.52
C GLU A 17 -0.30 -8.20 -17.17
N LEU A 18 0.91 -8.31 -16.62
CA LEU A 18 1.27 -7.66 -15.36
C LEU A 18 1.05 -6.13 -15.47
N PRO A 19 0.29 -5.50 -14.57
CA PRO A 19 0.11 -4.05 -14.57
C PRO A 19 1.46 -3.36 -14.28
N THR A 20 2.07 -2.78 -15.31
CA THR A 20 3.36 -2.07 -15.16
C THR A 20 3.21 -0.58 -15.37
N LEU A 21 4.00 0.19 -14.65
CA LEU A 21 4.09 1.65 -14.84
C LEU A 21 4.44 1.95 -16.30
N GLY A 22 3.71 2.87 -16.93
CA GLY A 22 3.85 3.24 -18.35
C GLY A 22 3.00 2.42 -19.33
N LYS A 23 2.44 1.26 -18.92
CA LYS A 23 1.49 0.48 -19.74
C LYS A 23 0.04 0.63 -19.33
N VAL A 24 -0.22 0.88 -18.04
CA VAL A 24 -1.56 1.10 -17.51
C VAL A 24 -1.69 2.55 -17.03
N ASN A 25 -2.93 3.08 -17.02
CA ASN A 25 -3.21 4.34 -16.36
C ASN A 25 -2.78 4.25 -14.88
N PRO A 26 -1.86 5.10 -14.40
CA PRO A 26 -1.40 5.06 -13.02
C PRO A 26 -2.52 5.16 -11.99
N ALA A 27 -3.59 5.92 -12.29
CA ALA A 27 -4.75 6.04 -11.41
C ALA A 27 -5.58 4.75 -11.33
N ALA A 28 -5.39 3.79 -12.24
CA ALA A 28 -6.12 2.52 -12.28
C ALA A 28 -5.37 1.36 -11.61
N ALA A 29 -4.16 1.58 -11.08
CA ALA A 29 -3.35 0.56 -10.43
C ALA A 29 -2.70 1.07 -9.15
N SER A 30 -2.39 0.16 -8.22
CA SER A 30 -1.56 0.42 -7.05
C SER A 30 -0.21 -0.25 -7.26
N PHE A 31 0.84 0.52 -7.53
CA PHE A 31 2.19 -0.01 -7.73
C PHE A 31 2.86 -0.36 -6.39
N ILE A 32 3.39 -1.57 -6.29
CA ILE A 32 3.84 -2.17 -5.02
C ILE A 32 5.25 -2.77 -5.08
N GLY A 33 5.89 -2.77 -6.24
CA GLY A 33 7.21 -3.40 -6.34
C GLY A 33 7.89 -3.25 -7.69
N ARG A 34 9.07 -3.86 -7.78
CA ARG A 34 9.87 -3.97 -9.00
C ARG A 34 10.13 -5.43 -9.31
N THR A 35 10.02 -5.82 -10.57
CA THR A 35 10.38 -7.17 -11.00
C THR A 35 11.87 -7.39 -10.81
N ASN A 36 12.27 -8.62 -10.49
CA ASN A 36 13.67 -9.01 -10.30
C ASN A 36 14.19 -9.92 -11.43
N TYR A 37 13.39 -10.16 -12.47
CA TYR A 37 13.80 -10.93 -13.65
C TYR A 37 14.91 -10.19 -14.42
N VAL A 38 15.96 -10.93 -14.79
CA VAL A 38 17.13 -10.42 -15.53
C VAL A 38 17.34 -11.30 -16.76
N ILE A 39 17.46 -10.69 -17.94
CA ILE A 39 17.81 -11.38 -19.19
C ILE A 39 19.32 -11.22 -19.40
N ALA A 40 19.97 -12.23 -19.97
CA ALA A 40 21.42 -12.27 -20.17
C ALA A 40 22.03 -11.07 -20.92
N LEU A 41 21.20 -10.29 -21.65
CA LEU A 41 21.62 -9.14 -22.44
C LEU A 41 20.98 -7.81 -22.01
N GLU A 42 19.95 -7.82 -21.14
CA GLU A 42 19.27 -6.60 -20.68
C GLU A 42 18.67 -6.76 -19.26
N GLU A 43 18.97 -5.81 -18.37
CA GLU A 43 18.28 -5.67 -17.08
C GLU A 43 16.95 -4.89 -17.23
N LYS A 44 15.94 -5.52 -17.84
CA LYS A 44 14.58 -4.92 -17.86
C LYS A 44 13.83 -5.23 -16.56
N LYS A 45 13.87 -4.28 -15.62
CA LYS A 45 13.07 -4.29 -14.39
C LYS A 45 11.86 -3.38 -14.56
N TYR A 46 10.66 -3.91 -14.28
CA TYR A 46 9.41 -3.16 -14.37
C TYR A 46 8.90 -2.81 -12.99
N VAL A 47 8.45 -1.57 -12.79
CA VAL A 47 7.60 -1.23 -11.64
C VAL A 47 6.23 -1.83 -11.90
N PHE A 48 5.74 -2.65 -10.98
CA PHE A 48 4.48 -3.39 -11.15
C PHE A 48 3.52 -3.17 -9.98
N GLY A 49 2.25 -3.47 -10.24
CA GLY A 49 1.16 -3.23 -9.31
C GLY A 49 0.00 -4.21 -9.43
N ILE A 50 -1.03 -3.95 -8.64
CA ILE A 50 -2.33 -4.62 -8.70
C ILE A 50 -3.33 -3.61 -9.30
N LYS A 51 -4.21 -4.04 -10.20
CA LYS A 51 -5.27 -3.15 -10.70
C LYS A 51 -6.20 -2.79 -9.54
N ARG A 52 -6.62 -1.53 -9.45
CA ARG A 52 -7.53 -1.09 -8.38
C ARG A 52 -8.85 -1.85 -8.42
N ASP A 53 -9.35 -2.15 -9.62
CA ASP A 53 -10.56 -2.95 -9.81
C ASP A 53 -10.46 -4.35 -9.19
N ASP A 54 -9.29 -4.99 -9.29
CA ASP A 54 -9.04 -6.29 -8.66
C ASP A 54 -8.91 -6.15 -7.14
N ARG A 55 -8.19 -5.12 -6.68
CA ARG A 55 -8.02 -4.82 -5.24
C ARG A 55 -9.34 -4.53 -4.52
N ARG A 56 -10.36 -4.00 -5.21
CA ARG A 56 -11.72 -3.83 -4.63
C ARG A 56 -12.36 -5.14 -4.20
N ARG A 57 -11.88 -6.29 -4.68
CA ARG A 57 -12.33 -7.64 -4.27
C ARG A 57 -11.62 -8.15 -3.01
N HIS A 58 -11.00 -7.26 -2.25
CA HIS A 58 -10.22 -7.51 -1.04
C HIS A 58 -8.86 -8.20 -1.31
N LEU A 59 -7.95 -8.04 -0.36
CA LEU A 59 -6.63 -8.67 -0.37
C LEU A 59 -6.44 -9.46 0.93
N TYR A 60 -6.01 -10.71 0.81
CA TYR A 60 -5.61 -11.54 1.94
C TYR A 60 -4.10 -11.72 1.93
N ILE A 61 -3.40 -11.13 2.90
CA ILE A 61 -1.94 -11.11 2.98
C ILE A 61 -1.48 -11.97 4.15
N VAL A 62 -0.78 -13.07 3.85
CA VAL A 62 -0.31 -14.04 4.86
C VAL A 62 1.21 -14.16 4.83
N GLY A 63 1.81 -14.28 6.01
CA GLY A 63 3.23 -14.54 6.16
C GLY A 63 3.73 -14.35 7.58
N LYS A 64 4.87 -14.97 7.92
CA LYS A 64 5.51 -14.81 9.24
C LYS A 64 5.96 -13.36 9.51
N SER A 65 6.36 -13.05 10.73
CA SER A 65 6.94 -11.73 11.03
C SER A 65 8.22 -11.47 10.20
N GLY A 66 8.47 -10.21 9.84
CA GLY A 66 9.66 -9.80 9.10
C GLY A 66 9.68 -10.05 7.59
N VAL A 67 8.62 -10.64 7.00
CA VAL A 67 8.58 -10.90 5.53
C VAL A 67 8.12 -9.71 4.68
N GLY A 68 7.87 -8.55 5.30
CA GLY A 68 7.50 -7.33 4.59
C GLY A 68 5.99 -7.08 4.42
N LYS A 69 5.12 -7.75 5.20
CA LYS A 69 3.67 -7.50 5.17
C LYS A 69 3.31 -6.03 5.42
N SER A 70 3.86 -5.45 6.50
CA SER A 70 3.66 -4.04 6.84
C SER A 70 4.15 -3.11 5.72
N LYS A 71 5.29 -3.44 5.10
CA LYS A 71 5.83 -2.67 3.98
C LYS A 71 4.94 -2.74 2.74
N LEU A 72 4.38 -3.91 2.43
CA LEU A 72 3.42 -4.07 1.33
C LEU A 72 2.17 -3.20 1.57
N LEU A 73 1.64 -3.20 2.80
CA LEU A 73 0.51 -2.37 3.18
C LEU A 73 0.82 -0.87 3.09
N GLU A 74 1.97 -0.44 3.62
CA GLU A 74 2.46 0.95 3.50
C GLU A 74 2.53 1.37 2.02
N LEU A 75 3.07 0.54 1.14
CA LEU A 75 3.15 0.86 -0.29
C LEU A 75 1.77 1.02 -0.94
N LEU A 76 0.80 0.17 -0.58
CA LEU A 76 -0.59 0.30 -1.05
C LEU A 76 -1.22 1.61 -0.54
N VAL A 77 -1.07 1.91 0.74
CA VAL A 77 -1.59 3.13 1.37
C VAL A 77 -0.98 4.38 0.75
N ARG A 78 0.33 4.38 0.48
CA ARG A 78 1.01 5.50 -0.20
C ARG A 78 0.46 5.75 -1.60
N GLN A 79 0.08 4.69 -2.33
CA GLN A 79 -0.60 4.85 -3.62
C GLN A 79 -1.99 5.47 -3.42
N ASP A 80 -2.73 5.10 -2.39
CA ASP A 80 -4.04 5.70 -2.10
C ASP A 80 -3.92 7.19 -1.76
N ILE A 81 -2.98 7.52 -0.89
CA ILE A 81 -2.67 8.90 -0.51
C ILE A 81 -2.29 9.72 -1.75
N ALA A 82 -1.37 9.23 -2.59
CA ALA A 82 -0.89 9.94 -3.77
C ALA A 82 -1.99 10.19 -4.82
N PHE A 83 -2.99 9.29 -4.91
CA PHE A 83 -4.10 9.42 -5.87
C PHE A 83 -5.38 10.01 -5.27
N GLY A 84 -5.33 10.57 -4.06
CA GLY A 84 -6.49 11.25 -3.47
C GLY A 84 -7.58 10.33 -2.92
N HIS A 85 -7.26 9.07 -2.64
CA HIS A 85 -8.24 8.12 -2.10
C HIS A 85 -8.25 8.15 -0.57
N GLY A 86 -9.45 8.19 0.00
CA GLY A 86 -9.65 7.97 1.44
C GLY A 86 -9.35 6.52 1.84
N LEU A 87 -8.85 6.33 3.05
CA LEU A 87 -8.52 5.03 3.62
C LEU A 87 -8.62 5.07 5.14
N CYS A 88 -8.76 3.89 5.75
CA CYS A 88 -8.58 3.67 7.17
C CYS A 88 -7.44 2.66 7.34
N PHE A 89 -6.52 2.96 8.26
CA PHE A 89 -5.39 2.08 8.56
C PHE A 89 -5.35 1.80 10.06
N MET A 90 -5.26 0.52 10.42
CA MET A 90 -5.22 0.08 11.81
C MET A 90 -3.88 -0.60 12.07
N ASP A 91 -3.13 -0.06 13.03
CA ASP A 91 -1.81 -0.55 13.40
C ASP A 91 -1.71 -0.66 14.93
N PRO A 92 -1.61 -1.87 15.50
CA PRO A 92 -1.44 -2.05 16.94
C PRO A 92 -0.12 -1.50 17.50
N HIS A 93 0.89 -1.30 16.65
CA HIS A 93 2.23 -0.89 17.07
C HIS A 93 2.54 0.57 16.73
N GLY A 94 1.87 1.13 15.73
CA GLY A 94 1.97 2.55 15.33
C GLY A 94 3.15 2.87 14.39
N ASP A 95 4.13 1.98 14.25
CA ASP A 95 5.33 2.19 13.44
C ASP A 95 4.99 2.40 11.95
N VAL A 96 3.97 1.73 11.44
CA VAL A 96 3.55 1.88 10.05
C VAL A 96 2.78 3.19 9.85
N ILE A 97 2.00 3.61 10.84
CA ILE A 97 1.27 4.89 10.80
C ILE A 97 2.27 6.05 10.69
N GLU A 98 3.33 6.05 11.50
CA GLU A 98 4.38 7.08 11.45
C GLU A 98 5.02 7.20 10.05
N GLU A 99 5.27 6.06 9.39
CA GLU A 99 5.80 6.06 8.02
C GLU A 99 4.79 6.55 6.98
N ILE A 100 3.51 6.20 7.14
CA ILE A 100 2.44 6.63 6.23
C ILE A 100 2.23 8.15 6.29
N LEU A 101 2.22 8.74 7.49
CA LEU A 101 1.96 10.17 7.69
C LEU A 101 2.94 11.07 6.93
N LYS A 102 4.19 10.61 6.73
CA LYS A 102 5.22 11.32 5.95
C LYS A 102 4.85 11.52 4.47
N PHE A 103 3.85 10.80 3.97
CA PHE A 103 3.41 10.88 2.58
C PHE A 103 2.10 11.65 2.39
N VAL A 104 1.45 12.09 3.48
CA VAL A 104 0.26 12.94 3.38
C VAL A 104 0.67 14.30 2.81
N PRO A 105 0.07 14.74 1.69
CA PRO A 105 0.38 16.05 1.14
C PRO A 105 -0.17 17.17 2.04
N GLU A 106 0.52 18.31 2.06
CA GLU A 106 0.23 19.42 2.99
C GLU A 106 -1.22 19.91 2.86
N GLU A 107 -1.74 19.98 1.64
CA GLU A 107 -3.12 20.40 1.37
C GLU A 107 -4.19 19.48 1.98
N ARG A 108 -3.83 18.25 2.38
CA ARG A 108 -4.73 17.27 3.02
C ARG A 108 -4.40 17.00 4.49
N MET A 109 -3.54 17.80 5.12
CA MET A 109 -3.21 17.61 6.53
C MET A 109 -4.46 17.67 7.43
N ASN A 110 -5.42 18.53 7.07
CA ASN A 110 -6.68 18.68 7.80
C ASN A 110 -7.66 17.50 7.61
N ASP A 111 -7.40 16.60 6.67
CA ASP A 111 -8.23 15.40 6.44
C ASP A 111 -7.77 14.21 7.31
N VAL A 112 -6.64 14.35 8.01
CA VAL A 112 -6.04 13.26 8.80
C VAL A 112 -6.62 13.24 10.20
N VAL A 113 -7.13 12.08 10.59
CA VAL A 113 -7.57 11.80 11.96
C VAL A 113 -6.73 10.64 12.50
N ILE A 114 -6.03 10.89 13.61
CA ILE A 114 -5.31 9.86 14.35
C ILE A 114 -6.13 9.52 15.58
N ILE A 115 -6.48 8.24 15.73
CA ILE A 115 -7.14 7.72 16.93
C ILE A 115 -6.14 6.84 17.64
N ASP A 116 -5.48 7.41 18.65
CA ASP A 116 -4.60 6.68 19.56
C ASP A 116 -5.23 6.62 20.95
N PRO A 117 -5.76 5.47 21.39
CA PRO A 117 -6.33 5.31 22.72
C PRO A 117 -5.33 5.52 23.87
N SER A 118 -4.03 5.49 23.57
CA SER A 118 -2.97 5.69 24.56
C SER A 118 -2.51 7.15 24.68
N ASP A 119 -2.91 8.04 23.75
CA ASP A 119 -2.56 9.45 23.80
C ASP A 119 -3.45 10.20 24.81
N VAL A 120 -2.83 10.53 25.96
CA VAL A 120 -3.47 11.28 27.04
C VAL A 120 -3.46 12.80 26.82
N ASN A 121 -2.62 13.31 25.92
CA ASN A 121 -2.51 14.74 25.65
C ASN A 121 -3.54 15.19 24.61
N TYR A 122 -3.81 14.33 23.62
CA TYR A 122 -4.78 14.58 22.55
C TYR A 122 -5.80 13.43 22.41
N PRO A 123 -6.58 13.13 23.46
CA PRO A 123 -7.51 12.02 23.43
C PRO A 123 -8.66 12.26 22.43
N VAL A 124 -8.92 11.28 21.57
CA VAL A 124 -10.09 11.31 20.68
C VAL A 124 -11.32 10.80 21.43
N SER A 125 -12.38 11.61 21.47
CA SER A 125 -13.67 11.17 22.00
C SER A 125 -14.47 10.47 20.90
N PHE A 126 -14.77 9.19 21.11
CA PHE A 126 -15.69 8.43 20.27
C PHE A 126 -16.68 7.68 21.17
N ASN A 127 -17.97 7.95 20.99
CA ASN A 127 -19.03 7.23 21.69
C ASN A 127 -19.93 6.52 20.67
N PRO A 128 -19.80 5.20 20.50
CA PRO A 128 -20.61 4.44 19.55
C PRO A 128 -22.11 4.39 19.93
N LEU A 129 -22.45 4.74 21.19
CA LEU A 129 -23.82 4.79 21.70
C LEU A 129 -24.43 6.20 21.62
N ALA A 130 -23.66 7.20 21.17
CA ALA A 130 -24.18 8.55 21.03
C ALA A 130 -25.34 8.56 20.01
N ASN A 131 -26.46 9.18 20.40
CA ASN A 131 -27.57 9.36 19.47
C ASN A 131 -27.16 10.37 18.40
N VAL A 132 -26.76 9.89 17.23
CA VAL A 132 -26.46 10.75 16.08
C VAL A 132 -27.76 11.25 15.44
N GLY A 133 -27.71 12.44 14.83
CA GLY A 133 -28.86 13.00 14.13
C GLY A 133 -29.38 12.04 13.04
N PRO A 134 -30.70 12.07 12.70
CA PRO A 134 -31.28 11.14 11.72
C PRO A 134 -30.55 11.09 10.37
N ALA A 135 -29.96 12.21 9.92
CA ALA A 135 -29.18 12.30 8.69
C ALA A 135 -27.88 11.46 8.67
N PHE A 136 -27.39 11.06 9.85
CA PHE A 136 -26.19 10.24 10.02
C PHE A 136 -26.53 8.79 10.39
N LYS A 137 -27.81 8.48 10.63
CA LYS A 137 -28.27 7.10 10.78
C LYS A 137 -28.32 6.48 9.39
N HIS A 138 -27.58 5.38 9.17
CA HIS A 138 -27.53 4.63 7.91
C HIS A 138 -26.67 5.22 6.77
N GLN A 139 -25.58 5.94 7.09
CA GLN A 139 -24.57 6.21 6.05
C GLN A 139 -23.95 4.89 5.57
N LEU A 140 -24.29 4.51 4.34
CA LEU A 140 -23.73 3.36 3.59
C LEU A 140 -22.48 3.79 2.83
#